data_AF-A0AA40A4W5-F1
#
_entry.id   AF-A0AA40A4W5-F1
#
_cell.length_a   1.000
_cell.length_b   1.000
_cell.length_c   1.000
_cell.angle_alpha   90.00
_cell.angle_beta   90.00
_cell.angle_gamma   90.00
#
_symmetry.space_group_name_H-M   'P 1'
#
loop_
_entity.id
_entity.type
_entity.pdbx_description
1 polymer ?
#
loop_
_entity_poly.entity_id
_entity_poly.type
_entity_poly.pdbx_seq_one_letter_code
_entity_poly.pdbx_strand_id
1 'polypeptide(L)'
;RYIWIDSLCIVQDDEEDWRRESAKNSTTYLDSYLTLAVTKSKNCTGGLFSRYSHRKFCGVDLKGWPFTLYCRQKLLHWELRNKICSDPDEDEDELYDSHFPLLRSAYVYQERLLSPRVLHFGAEELLWECMEETRCK
;
A
#
# COMPACT_ATOMS: atom_id res chain seq x y z
N ARG A 1 -12.82 20.86 5.63
CA ARG A 1 -11.86 19.75 5.35
C ARG A 1 -12.74 18.51 5.17
N TYR A 2 -12.75 17.92 3.99
CA TYR A 2 -13.68 16.86 3.62
C TYR A 2 -12.92 15.56 3.37
N ILE A 3 -13.59 14.42 3.53
CA ILE A 3 -13.07 13.10 3.18
C ILE A 3 -14.02 12.48 2.15
N TRP A 4 -13.44 11.93 1.09
CA TRP A 4 -14.17 11.20 0.07
C TRP A 4 -13.91 9.71 0.23
N ILE A 5 -14.98 8.92 0.28
CA ILE A 5 -14.92 7.46 0.31
C ILE A 5 -16.07 6.98 -0.55
N ASP A 6 -15.79 6.25 -1.64
CA ASP A 6 -16.81 5.84 -2.63
C ASP A 6 -18.03 5.17 -1.98
N SER A 7 -17.81 4.29 -1.00
CA SER A 7 -18.90 3.61 -0.27
C SER A 7 -19.79 4.53 0.58
N LEU A 8 -19.37 5.75 0.88
CA LEU A 8 -20.13 6.75 1.65
C LEU A 8 -20.66 7.89 0.78
N CYS A 9 -19.96 8.19 -0.31
CA CYS A 9 -20.23 9.34 -1.17
C CYS A 9 -21.03 8.99 -2.42
N ILE A 10 -21.11 7.70 -2.79
CA ILE A 10 -21.93 7.18 -3.88
C ILE A 10 -23.07 6.37 -3.29
N VAL A 11 -24.30 6.69 -3.69
CA VAL A 11 -25.50 5.94 -3.33
C VAL A 11 -25.42 4.56 -3.98
N GLN A 12 -25.41 3.51 -3.16
CA GLN A 12 -25.39 2.14 -3.65
C GLN A 12 -26.75 1.81 -4.30
N ASP A 13 -26.73 0.99 -5.36
CA ASP A 13 -27.91 0.55 -6.11
C ASP A 13 -28.69 1.67 -6.85
N ASP A 14 -28.09 2.85 -7.03
CA ASP A 14 -28.62 3.94 -7.87
C ASP A 14 -27.72 4.16 -9.09
N GLU A 15 -28.19 3.71 -10.28
CA GLU A 15 -27.43 3.87 -11.53
C GLU A 15 -27.22 5.33 -11.93
N GLU A 16 -28.17 6.23 -11.62
CA GLU A 16 -28.09 7.63 -12.00
C GLU A 16 -27.13 8.40 -11.10
N ASP A 17 -27.11 8.09 -9.80
CA ASP A 17 -26.08 8.59 -8.89
C ASP A 17 -24.70 8.04 -9.26
N TRP A 18 -24.60 6.74 -9.54
CA TRP A 18 -23.34 6.13 -9.98
C TRP A 18 -22.81 6.77 -11.26
N ARG A 19 -23.64 7.01 -12.28
CA ARG A 19 -23.20 7.69 -13.52
C ARG A 19 -22.68 9.09 -13.23
N ARG A 20 -23.35 9.83 -12.35
CA ARG A 20 -22.98 11.21 -12.00
C ARG A 20 -21.67 11.26 -11.21
N GLU A 21 -21.52 10.43 -10.19
CA GLU A 21 -20.34 10.45 -9.31
C GLU A 21 -19.14 9.74 -9.94
N SER A 22 -19.33 8.66 -10.70
CA SER A 22 -18.23 8.01 -11.43
C SER A 22 -17.58 8.94 -12.47
N ALA A 23 -18.37 9.82 -13.10
CA ALA A 23 -17.84 10.85 -14.00
C ALA A 23 -16.98 11.90 -13.28
N LYS A 24 -17.24 12.15 -11.98
CA LYS A 24 -16.47 13.08 -11.13
C LYS A 24 -15.32 12.40 -10.39
N ASN A 25 -15.23 11.07 -10.45
CA ASN A 25 -14.23 10.33 -9.68
C ASN A 25 -12.81 10.79 -10.04
N SER A 26 -12.56 11.00 -11.34
CA SER A 26 -11.27 11.50 -11.83
C SER A 26 -10.90 12.87 -11.25
N THR A 27 -11.82 13.84 -11.27
CA THR A 27 -11.61 15.17 -10.69
C THR A 27 -11.44 15.12 -9.17
N THR A 28 -12.12 14.19 -8.50
CA THR A 28 -12.04 14.04 -7.04
C THR A 28 -10.64 13.64 -6.59
N TYR A 29 -10.04 12.65 -7.27
CA TYR A 29 -8.65 12.27 -6.99
C TYR A 29 -7.65 13.33 -7.44
N LEU A 30 -7.87 13.97 -8.59
CA LEU A 30 -7.01 15.03 -9.11
C LEU A 30 -6.91 16.25 -8.17
N ASP A 31 -8.04 16.70 -7.64
CA ASP A 31 -8.12 17.85 -6.74
C ASP A 31 -7.93 17.47 -5.26
N SER A 32 -7.70 16.19 -4.97
CA SER A 32 -7.44 15.73 -3.61
C SER A 32 -6.10 16.27 -3.09
N TYR A 33 -6.08 16.63 -1.81
CA TYR A 33 -4.81 16.99 -1.17
C TYR A 33 -3.93 15.76 -0.91
N LEU A 34 -4.57 14.65 -0.53
CA LEU A 34 -3.93 13.39 -0.16
C LEU A 34 -4.93 12.24 -0.33
N THR A 35 -4.50 11.19 -1.02
CA THR A 35 -5.22 9.92 -1.12
C THR A 35 -4.61 8.90 -0.17
N LEU A 36 -5.44 8.19 0.60
CA LEU A 36 -4.99 7.12 1.48
C LEU A 36 -5.28 5.77 0.82
N ALA A 37 -4.23 4.97 0.58
CA ALA A 37 -4.35 3.69 -0.09
C ALA A 37 -3.97 2.55 0.87
N VAL A 38 -4.86 1.59 1.11
CA VAL A 38 -4.54 0.40 1.91
C VAL A 38 -3.90 -0.67 1.05
N THR A 39 -2.67 -0.43 0.60
CA THR A 39 -2.02 -1.23 -0.45
C THR A 39 -1.87 -2.70 -0.10
N LYS A 40 -1.68 -3.01 1.19
CA LYS A 40 -1.59 -4.38 1.71
C LYS A 40 -2.90 -5.18 1.67
N SER A 41 -4.03 -4.51 1.44
CA SER A 41 -5.35 -5.14 1.47
C SER A 41 -5.91 -5.30 0.07
N LYS A 42 -6.52 -6.46 -0.19
CA LYS A 42 -7.21 -6.74 -1.45
C LYS A 42 -8.58 -6.07 -1.55
N ASN A 43 -9.20 -5.76 -0.41
CA ASN A 43 -10.57 -5.23 -0.36
C ASN A 43 -10.80 -4.34 0.87
N CYS A 44 -12.02 -3.81 0.98
CA CYS A 44 -12.44 -2.89 2.05
C CYS A 44 -12.53 -3.53 3.45
N THR A 45 -12.38 -4.86 3.59
CA THR A 45 -12.39 -5.52 4.89
C THR A 45 -11.05 -5.45 5.62
N GLY A 46 -9.96 -5.16 4.90
CA GLY A 46 -8.66 -4.99 5.50
C GLY A 46 -8.51 -3.65 6.22
N GLY A 47 -7.96 -3.70 7.43
CA GLY A 47 -7.69 -2.50 8.22
C GLY A 47 -6.48 -1.70 7.74
N LEU A 48 -6.48 -0.41 8.07
CA LEU A 48 -5.40 0.53 7.74
C LEU A 48 -4.08 0.17 8.43
N PHE A 49 -4.12 -0.09 9.74
CA PHE A 49 -2.92 -0.29 10.56
C PHE A 49 -2.46 -1.75 10.55
N SER A 50 -1.15 -1.95 10.43
CA SER A 50 -0.51 -3.26 10.60
C SER A 50 0.07 -3.37 11.99
N ARG A 51 0.06 -4.58 12.56
CA ARG A 51 0.87 -4.87 13.74
C ARG A 51 2.24 -5.33 13.25
N TYR A 52 3.25 -4.49 13.42
CA TYR A 52 4.62 -4.84 13.08
C TYR A 52 5.14 -5.93 14.03
N SER A 53 5.62 -7.03 13.44
CA SER A 53 6.23 -8.14 14.15
C SER A 53 7.71 -8.20 13.83
N HIS A 54 8.55 -7.59 14.66
CA HIS A 54 9.99 -7.80 14.56
C HIS A 54 10.30 -9.28 14.78
N ARG A 55 11.16 -9.86 13.93
CA ARG A 55 11.68 -11.20 14.19
C ARG A 55 12.67 -11.10 15.36
N LYS A 56 12.40 -11.84 16.42
CA LYS A 56 13.23 -11.89 17.62
C LYS A 56 14.19 -13.07 17.52
N PHE A 57 15.49 -12.80 17.59
CA PHE A 57 16.53 -13.81 17.67
C PHE A 57 17.18 -13.72 19.04
N CYS A 58 17.25 -14.82 19.77
CA CYS A 58 17.94 -14.91 21.05
C CYS A 58 19.20 -15.74 20.86
N GLY A 59 20.31 -15.29 21.47
CA GLY A 59 21.58 -15.99 21.34
C GLY A 59 22.53 -15.65 22.48
N VAL A 60 23.72 -16.24 22.40
CA VAL A 60 24.81 -16.00 23.34
C VAL A 60 26.04 -15.59 22.53
N ASP A 61 26.72 -14.52 22.93
CA ASP A 61 27.92 -14.06 22.24
C ASP A 61 29.14 -14.97 22.52
N LEU A 62 30.27 -14.70 21.86
CA LEU A 62 31.52 -15.44 22.05
C LEU A 62 32.07 -15.40 23.48
N LYS A 63 31.56 -14.51 24.33
CA LYS A 63 31.96 -14.32 25.73
C LYS A 63 30.94 -14.90 26.71
N GLY A 64 29.89 -15.56 26.24
CA GLY A 64 28.86 -16.17 27.08
C GLY A 64 27.72 -15.24 27.49
N TRP A 65 27.63 -14.02 26.93
CA TRP A 65 26.58 -13.07 27.30
C TRP A 65 25.31 -13.28 26.49
N PRO A 66 24.13 -13.33 27.12
CA PRO A 66 22.88 -13.42 26.41
C PRO A 66 22.58 -12.12 25.67
N PHE A 67 22.11 -12.23 24.43
CA PHE A 67 21.64 -11.10 23.65
C PHE A 67 20.30 -11.39 22.99
N THR A 68 19.59 -10.32 22.64
CA THR A 68 18.38 -10.38 21.82
C THR A 68 18.53 -9.42 20.65
N LEU A 69 18.44 -9.95 19.43
CA LEU A 69 18.38 -9.15 18.20
C LEU A 69 16.92 -9.03 17.76
N TYR A 70 16.54 -7.80 17.45
CA TYR A 70 15.29 -7.49 16.78
C TYR A 70 15.62 -7.10 15.35
N CYS A 71 15.22 -7.94 14.41
CA CYS A 71 15.46 -7.70 12.99
C CYS A 71 14.13 -7.49 12.27
N ARG A 72 14.10 -6.54 11.33
CA ARG A 72 13.00 -6.36 10.39
C ARG A 72 13.25 -7.23 9.16
N GLN A 73 12.19 -7.80 8.58
CA GLN A 73 12.30 -8.42 7.27
C GLN A 73 12.67 -7.36 6.22
N LYS A 74 13.47 -7.75 5.22
CA LYS A 74 13.74 -6.88 4.07
C LYS A 74 12.40 -6.54 3.41
N LEU A 75 12.16 -5.25 3.23
CA LEU A 75 10.94 -4.76 2.61
C LEU A 75 11.06 -4.83 1.10
N LEU A 76 9.95 -5.20 0.47
CA LEU A 76 9.76 -5.03 -0.95
C LEU A 76 9.33 -3.59 -1.19
N HIS A 77 10.11 -2.84 -1.96
CA HIS A 77 9.71 -1.53 -2.45
C HIS A 77 9.30 -1.70 -3.90
N TRP A 78 8.14 -1.16 -4.29
CA TRP A 78 7.62 -1.31 -5.65
C TRP A 78 8.47 -0.55 -6.70
N GLU A 79 9.23 0.50 -6.30
CA GLU A 79 10.26 1.10 -7.18
C GLU A 79 11.43 0.14 -7.49
N LEU A 80 11.56 -0.95 -6.72
CA LEU A 80 12.54 -2.01 -6.91
C LEU A 80 11.94 -3.21 -7.65
N ARG A 81 10.99 -2.99 -8.57
CA ARG A 81 10.50 -4.06 -9.49
C ARG A 81 11.65 -4.86 -10.11
N ASN A 82 12.82 -4.25 -10.29
CA ASN A 82 14.02 -4.88 -10.86
C ASN A 82 15.02 -5.46 -9.83
N LYS A 83 14.71 -5.49 -8.52
CA LYS A 83 15.56 -6.07 -7.46
C LYS A 83 14.75 -6.76 -6.35
N ILE A 84 13.64 -7.37 -6.74
CA ILE A 84 13.05 -8.46 -5.98
C ILE A 84 14.07 -9.62 -5.96
N CYS A 85 14.10 -10.39 -4.89
CA CYS A 85 15.26 -11.17 -4.47
C CYS A 85 15.87 -12.08 -5.55
N SER A 86 17.18 -12.31 -5.43
CA SER A 86 18.09 -12.99 -6.35
C SER A 86 17.84 -14.48 -6.57
N ASP A 87 16.62 -14.98 -6.33
CA ASP A 87 16.26 -16.38 -6.45
C ASP A 87 15.53 -16.61 -7.80
N PRO A 88 16.15 -17.27 -8.78
CA PRO A 88 15.58 -17.44 -10.12
C PRO A 88 14.30 -18.29 -10.16
N ASP A 89 13.92 -18.93 -9.04
CA ASP A 89 12.74 -19.80 -8.93
C ASP A 89 11.49 -19.07 -8.37
N GLU A 90 11.61 -17.83 -7.87
CA GLU A 90 10.45 -17.07 -7.35
C GLU A 90 9.79 -16.23 -8.47
N ASP A 91 8.48 -16.39 -8.63
CA ASP A 91 7.69 -15.56 -9.54
C ASP A 91 7.55 -14.13 -8.97
N GLU A 92 8.23 -13.18 -9.62
CA GLU A 92 8.25 -11.77 -9.21
C GLU A 92 6.87 -11.13 -9.14
N ASP A 93 5.97 -11.51 -10.06
CA ASP A 93 4.61 -10.95 -10.13
C ASP A 93 3.76 -11.52 -8.97
N GLU A 94 3.88 -12.81 -8.65
CA GLU A 94 3.17 -13.39 -7.49
C GLU A 94 3.63 -12.77 -6.16
N LEU A 95 4.93 -12.52 -6.01
CA LEU A 95 5.48 -11.88 -4.82
C LEU A 95 5.05 -10.41 -4.69
N TYR A 96 5.08 -9.64 -5.78
CA TYR A 96 4.60 -8.26 -5.81
C TYR A 96 3.14 -8.19 -5.36
N ASP A 97 2.33 -9.08 -5.92
CA ASP A 97 0.90 -9.06 -5.71
C ASP A 97 0.46 -9.54 -4.34
N SER A 98 1.26 -10.39 -3.69
CA SER A 98 1.06 -10.76 -2.30
C SER A 98 1.30 -9.58 -1.35
N HIS A 99 2.21 -8.65 -1.68
CA HIS A 99 2.56 -7.50 -0.86
C HIS A 99 1.69 -6.27 -1.14
N PHE A 100 1.28 -6.10 -2.40
CA PHE A 100 0.55 -4.93 -2.89
C PHE A 100 -0.75 -5.29 -3.63
N PRO A 101 -1.62 -6.14 -3.06
CA PRO A 101 -2.79 -6.66 -3.76
C PRO A 101 -3.76 -5.58 -4.25
N LEU A 102 -3.79 -4.40 -3.61
CA LEU A 102 -4.64 -3.28 -4.04
C LEU A 102 -4.25 -2.78 -5.44
N LEU A 103 -2.96 -2.80 -5.78
CA LEU A 103 -2.44 -2.23 -7.03
C LEU A 103 -2.75 -3.10 -8.27
N ARG A 104 -3.29 -4.30 -8.08
CA ARG A 104 -3.85 -5.13 -9.17
C ARG A 104 -5.15 -4.55 -9.74
N SER A 105 -5.85 -3.70 -9.00
CA SER A 105 -7.13 -3.14 -9.44
C SER A 105 -6.93 -2.06 -10.51
N ALA A 106 -7.55 -2.25 -11.67
CA ALA A 106 -7.53 -1.26 -12.75
C ALA A 106 -8.16 0.07 -12.33
N TYR A 107 -9.17 0.05 -11.43
CA TYR A 107 -9.76 1.25 -10.88
C TYR A 107 -8.74 2.02 -10.02
N VAL A 108 -8.09 1.33 -9.08
CA VAL A 108 -7.06 1.93 -8.21
C VAL A 108 -5.93 2.53 -9.03
N TYR A 109 -5.57 1.92 -10.16
CA TYR A 109 -4.55 2.47 -11.04
C TYR A 109 -4.89 3.88 -11.54
N GLN A 110 -6.15 4.12 -11.93
CA GLN A 110 -6.61 5.46 -12.33
C GLN A 110 -6.60 6.45 -11.16
N GLU A 111 -7.11 6.03 -10.01
CA GLU A 111 -7.19 6.85 -8.80
C GLU A 111 -5.80 7.31 -8.33
N ARG A 112 -4.84 6.38 -8.34
CA ARG A 112 -3.44 6.63 -8.00
C ARG A 112 -2.78 7.60 -8.98
N LEU A 113 -2.94 7.38 -10.29
CA LEU A 113 -2.32 8.24 -11.31
C LEU A 113 -2.82 9.68 -11.26
N LEU A 114 -4.07 9.89 -10.88
CA LEU A 114 -4.66 11.23 -10.79
C LEU A 114 -4.33 11.92 -9.47
N SER A 115 -4.11 11.17 -8.40
CA SER A 115 -3.84 11.71 -7.07
C SER A 115 -2.48 12.44 -7.02
N PRO A 116 -2.43 13.73 -6.65
CA PRO A 116 -1.16 14.47 -6.51
C PRO A 116 -0.21 13.85 -5.48
N ARG A 117 -0.77 13.22 -4.45
CA ARG A 117 -0.08 12.60 -3.33
C ARG A 117 -0.85 11.37 -2.86
N VAL A 118 -0.16 10.26 -2.68
CA VAL A 118 -0.74 9.00 -2.16
C VAL A 118 0.08 8.54 -0.96
N LEU A 119 -0.60 8.28 0.16
CA LEU A 119 -0.01 7.59 1.31
C LEU A 119 -0.48 6.15 1.30
N HIS A 120 0.44 5.24 0.99
CA HIS A 120 0.24 3.81 0.96
C HIS A 120 0.48 3.21 2.35
N PHE A 121 -0.50 2.47 2.83
CA PHE A 121 -0.41 1.62 4.02
C PHE A 121 -0.03 0.21 3.60
N GLY A 122 1.27 -0.06 3.65
CA GLY A 122 1.85 -1.38 3.40
C GLY A 122 1.72 -2.30 4.63
N ALA A 123 2.07 -3.57 4.43
CA ALA A 123 2.07 -4.56 5.51
C ALA A 123 3.07 -4.19 6.60
N GLU A 124 4.23 -3.69 6.19
CA GLU A 124 5.37 -3.46 7.08
C GLU A 124 5.79 -1.98 7.17
N GLU A 125 5.29 -1.09 6.31
CA GLU A 125 5.67 0.34 6.32
C GLU A 125 4.64 1.28 5.70
N LEU A 126 4.89 2.58 5.84
CA LEU A 126 4.19 3.61 5.07
C LEU A 126 5.04 4.04 3.88
N LEU A 127 4.42 4.11 2.69
CA LEU A 127 5.05 4.64 1.49
C LEU A 127 4.33 5.93 1.08
N TRP A 128 5.10 6.98 0.87
CA TRP A 128 4.65 8.25 0.35
C TRP A 128 4.98 8.32 -1.14
N GLU A 129 3.98 8.56 -1.97
CA GLU A 129 4.14 8.80 -3.40
C GLU A 129 3.61 10.19 -3.76
N CYS A 130 4.35 10.93 -4.58
CA CYS A 130 3.86 12.13 -5.24
C CYS A 130 4.36 12.19 -6.69
N MET A 131 4.00 13.24 -7.41
CA MET A 131 4.38 13.43 -8.82
C MET A 131 5.90 13.56 -9.08
N GLU A 132 6.71 13.68 -8.03
CA GLU A 132 8.17 13.89 -8.14
C GLU A 132 9.00 12.76 -7.53
N GLU A 133 8.51 12.15 -6.43
CA GLU A 133 9.28 11.14 -5.70
C GLU A 133 8.38 10.14 -4.97
N THR A 134 8.97 8.99 -4.67
CA THR A 134 8.43 8.04 -3.70
C THR A 134 9.40 7.86 -2.54
N ARG A 135 8.89 7.85 -1.31
CA ARG A 135 9.67 7.73 -0.07
C ARG A 135 9.06 6.71 0.89
N CYS A 136 9.91 5.95 1.56
CA CYS A 136 9.54 5.02 2.62
C CYS A 136 9.84 5.58 4.02
N LYS A 137 8.99 5.24 5.01
CA LYS A 137 9.14 5.62 6.42
C LYS A 137 8.78 4.49 7.37
#